data_AF-A0A494XBA6-F1
#
_entry.id   AF-A0A494XBA6-F1
#
_cell.length_a   1.000
_cell.length_b   1.000
_cell.length_c   1.000
_cell.angle_alpha   90.00
_cell.angle_beta   90.00
_cell.angle_gamma   90.00
#
_symmetry.space_group_name_H-M   'P 1'
#
loop_
_entity.id
_entity.type
_entity.pdbx_description
1 polymer ?
#
loop_
_entity_poly.entity_id
_entity_poly.type
_entity_poly.pdbx_seq_one_letter_code
_entity_poly.pdbx_strand_id
1 'polypeptide(L)'
;MSNITGNNRTVTSNIDGDYSRAHGRSRDRLTNNGSGDYTNFLGDSGNTIVNNGSYAYTELDASSGDSVTDNGDSDVTILYQNTGSTVTSAGNGDTAYLYGGNGNQAKVYGNDDIVEDAGNNDVVTLFQGQHNRVDVLGAGSTVVDKGTYDTVNLMGNRENAFIYGSGGTLTLEGQYDNATVYGNNVTITVDSPNDHVTLKGLHDTVIYNYPNPGPQPNPGPQPNPSPQPNPNPNPNPNPNPNPAQTYHYSDILSYLQGVASATGSQGLTQQQLSSLQSYEGQVATADGAASYLEYVTKDIVSQLAAGSSQSQVNQLIGQDLLGTNNPSISGLGGSYTTDNLPLFGTTGTPQVTDINQGGIGDCYYMAGLADIAQDEPNVIEHQFTDNGNGTYGVEFYDASGNPVYITVDSQVATNESHNLEDKWVQLDEKAFVEFQAKENEFSNQFTAINGGSDEAIRYVADKTASYFSAAYSSQANWDGSVEQTVENALANHEEVLYASFQNTKDASGKTELVADHMYSVLGVDSATGELQFRNPWGGDDSKTASAATYYDTRFEVSMDSLWSANDSGGFYVAKSVQGTGGATAAGAGLASTQVNQLIAGMASFAGDSNPGAGHVQPSMINTAELHLG
;
A
#
# COMPACT_ATOMS: atom_id res chain seq x y z
N MET A 1 31.21 1.93 -32.22
CA MET A 1 30.86 3.36 -32.39
C MET A 1 29.63 3.48 -33.26
N SER A 2 28.47 3.64 -32.63
CA SER A 2 27.17 3.73 -33.27
C SER A 2 26.72 5.19 -33.28
N ASN A 3 26.78 5.85 -34.45
CA ASN A 3 26.25 7.21 -34.62
C ASN A 3 24.77 7.13 -35.00
N ILE A 4 23.90 7.55 -34.08
CA ILE A 4 22.45 7.52 -34.29
C ILE A 4 22.04 8.85 -34.91
N THR A 5 21.46 8.81 -36.12
CA THR A 5 21.00 10.00 -36.84
C THR A 5 19.57 9.81 -37.38
N GLY A 6 18.67 10.75 -37.04
CA GLY A 6 17.25 10.72 -37.39
C GLY A 6 16.34 10.68 -36.15
N ASN A 7 15.03 10.47 -36.34
CA ASN A 7 14.05 10.31 -35.24
C ASN A 7 13.48 8.89 -35.25
N ASN A 8 13.02 8.39 -34.10
CA ASN A 8 12.35 7.09 -33.94
C ASN A 8 13.24 5.92 -34.41
N ARG A 9 14.52 5.96 -34.09
CA ARG A 9 15.46 4.88 -34.40
C ARG A 9 15.41 3.82 -33.32
N THR A 10 15.73 2.59 -33.72
CA THR A 10 15.97 1.48 -32.78
C THR A 10 17.34 0.90 -33.10
N VAL A 11 18.21 0.88 -32.09
CA VAL A 11 19.57 0.38 -32.18
C VAL A 11 19.77 -0.65 -31.08
N THR A 12 20.39 -1.77 -31.44
CA THR A 12 20.78 -2.82 -30.49
C THR A 12 22.25 -3.14 -30.68
N SER A 13 23.05 -3.00 -29.61
CA SER A 13 24.44 -3.41 -29.57
C SER A 13 24.58 -4.68 -28.73
N ASN A 14 25.43 -5.61 -29.18
CA ASN A 14 25.77 -6.84 -28.45
C ASN A 14 27.29 -6.92 -28.21
N ILE A 15 27.98 -5.78 -28.28
CA ILE A 15 29.44 -5.69 -28.27
C ILE A 15 29.83 -5.03 -26.94
N ASP A 16 30.74 -5.64 -26.20
CA ASP A 16 31.30 -5.02 -25.00
C ASP A 16 32.10 -3.75 -25.36
N GLY A 17 31.91 -2.68 -24.59
CA GLY A 17 32.61 -1.42 -24.77
C GLY A 17 32.19 -0.64 -26.01
N ASP A 18 30.96 -0.80 -26.49
CA ASP A 18 30.46 0.02 -27.59
C ASP A 18 30.30 1.49 -27.15
N TYR A 19 30.47 2.39 -28.11
CA TYR A 19 30.31 3.82 -27.90
C TYR A 19 29.16 4.31 -28.78
N SER A 20 28.06 4.71 -28.15
CA SER A 20 26.87 5.21 -28.82
C SER A 20 26.72 6.71 -28.59
N ARG A 21 26.52 7.47 -29.66
CA ARG A 21 26.28 8.92 -29.58
C ARG A 21 25.10 9.32 -30.46
N ALA A 22 24.22 10.13 -29.89
CA ALA A 22 23.12 10.79 -30.61
C ALA A 22 23.22 12.31 -30.45
N HIS A 23 22.83 13.02 -31.52
CA HIS A 23 22.73 14.48 -31.55
C HIS A 23 21.49 14.90 -32.32
N GLY A 24 20.52 15.49 -31.62
CA GLY A 24 19.42 16.25 -32.17
C GLY A 24 18.16 15.45 -32.50
N ARG A 25 17.20 15.52 -31.56
CA ARG A 25 15.74 15.23 -31.61
C ARG A 25 15.31 13.79 -31.25
N SER A 26 14.00 13.62 -31.12
CA SER A 26 13.34 12.83 -30.07
C SER A 26 12.80 11.44 -30.43
N ARG A 27 12.82 10.53 -29.43
CA ARG A 27 12.26 9.16 -29.36
C ARG A 27 13.08 8.02 -29.96
N ASP A 28 14.39 8.06 -29.79
CA ASP A 28 15.23 6.92 -30.14
C ASP A 28 15.25 5.86 -29.05
N ARG A 29 15.37 4.59 -29.45
CA ARG A 29 15.51 3.44 -28.56
C ARG A 29 16.87 2.79 -28.74
N LEU A 30 17.68 2.77 -27.69
CA LEU A 30 18.97 2.08 -27.64
C LEU A 30 18.87 0.89 -26.68
N THR A 31 19.44 -0.25 -27.08
CA THR A 31 19.59 -1.43 -26.22
C THR A 31 21.03 -1.90 -26.28
N ASN A 32 21.71 -1.85 -25.15
CA ASN A 32 23.12 -2.19 -24.97
C ASN A 32 23.19 -3.55 -24.24
N ASN A 33 23.51 -4.63 -24.94
CA ASN A 33 23.63 -5.97 -24.35
C ASN A 33 25.07 -6.33 -23.94
N GLY A 34 26.06 -5.54 -24.37
CA GLY A 34 27.46 -5.71 -23.98
C GLY A 34 27.74 -5.08 -22.61
N SER A 35 28.83 -5.48 -21.98
CA SER A 35 29.32 -4.83 -20.76
C SER A 35 30.23 -3.63 -21.09
N GLY A 36 30.24 -2.60 -20.24
CA GLY A 36 31.15 -1.46 -20.41
C GLY A 36 30.75 -0.45 -21.48
N ASP A 37 29.49 -0.47 -21.92
CA ASP A 37 29.00 0.37 -23.02
C ASP A 37 28.87 1.85 -22.59
N TYR A 38 29.29 2.77 -23.46
CA TYR A 38 29.19 4.22 -23.23
C TYR A 38 28.13 4.84 -24.14
N THR A 39 27.18 5.56 -23.56
CA THR A 39 26.10 6.26 -24.28
C THR A 39 26.12 7.75 -23.94
N ASN A 40 26.09 8.62 -24.95
CA ASN A 40 26.00 10.07 -24.76
C ASN A 40 25.00 10.73 -25.73
N PHE A 41 23.93 11.30 -25.20
CA PHE A 41 22.89 12.01 -25.97
C PHE A 41 22.81 13.47 -25.51
N LEU A 42 22.85 14.43 -26.44
CA LEU A 42 22.79 15.86 -26.15
C LEU A 42 21.56 16.53 -26.78
N GLY A 43 20.70 17.13 -25.96
CA GLY A 43 19.59 18.00 -26.39
C GLY A 43 18.39 17.28 -27.03
N ASP A 44 18.23 15.99 -26.73
CA ASP A 44 17.19 15.14 -27.30
C ASP A 44 15.98 15.04 -26.36
N SER A 45 14.91 14.32 -26.72
CA SER A 45 13.79 14.10 -25.79
C SER A 45 13.07 12.78 -26.04
N GLY A 46 12.46 12.20 -25.02
CA GLY A 46 11.61 11.01 -25.17
C GLY A 46 12.35 9.73 -25.54
N ASN A 47 13.66 9.64 -25.34
CA ASN A 47 14.47 8.49 -25.69
C ASN A 47 14.31 7.35 -24.67
N THR A 48 14.62 6.12 -25.09
CA THR A 48 14.66 4.95 -24.22
C THR A 48 15.99 4.24 -24.37
N ILE A 49 16.74 4.14 -23.29
CA ILE A 49 18.04 3.46 -23.23
C ILE A 49 17.87 2.27 -22.27
N VAL A 50 18.29 1.10 -22.71
CA VAL A 50 18.26 -0.13 -21.89
C VAL A 50 19.66 -0.72 -21.89
N ASN A 51 20.31 -0.72 -20.74
CA ASN A 51 21.61 -1.33 -20.51
C ASN A 51 21.40 -2.69 -19.85
N ASN A 52 21.68 -3.78 -20.57
CA ASN A 52 21.52 -5.15 -20.08
C ASN A 52 22.84 -5.76 -19.60
N GLY A 53 23.99 -5.23 -20.03
CA GLY A 53 25.29 -5.64 -19.54
C GLY A 53 25.80 -4.68 -18.46
N SER A 54 26.65 -5.19 -17.57
CA SER A 54 27.22 -4.44 -16.45
C SER A 54 28.22 -3.36 -16.87
N TYR A 55 28.47 -2.39 -15.98
CA TYR A 55 29.42 -1.29 -16.14
C TYR A 55 29.11 -0.34 -17.30
N ALA A 56 27.85 -0.23 -17.71
CA ALA A 56 27.42 0.76 -18.68
C ALA A 56 27.58 2.18 -18.10
N TYR A 57 27.84 3.16 -18.98
CA TYR A 57 27.94 4.57 -18.63
C TYR A 57 27.07 5.39 -19.57
N THR A 58 26.03 6.02 -19.03
CA THR A 58 25.04 6.80 -19.78
C THR A 58 25.09 8.26 -19.35
N GLU A 59 25.19 9.17 -20.33
CA GLU A 59 25.18 10.62 -20.11
C GLU A 59 24.12 11.29 -20.98
N LEU A 60 23.17 11.97 -20.35
CA LEU A 60 22.11 12.73 -21.01
C LEU A 60 22.20 14.19 -20.60
N ASP A 61 22.31 15.11 -21.56
CA ASP A 61 22.43 16.55 -21.28
C ASP A 61 21.31 17.36 -21.95
N ALA A 62 20.70 18.26 -21.17
CA ALA A 62 19.68 19.22 -21.58
C ALA A 62 18.51 18.60 -22.35
N SER A 63 18.13 17.38 -21.97
CA SER A 63 17.06 16.61 -22.59
C SER A 63 15.80 16.55 -21.72
N SER A 64 14.71 16.00 -22.26
CA SER A 64 13.45 15.88 -21.51
C SER A 64 12.67 14.60 -21.81
N GLY A 65 12.07 14.02 -20.77
CA GLY A 65 11.23 12.83 -20.89
C GLY A 65 11.98 11.58 -21.34
N ASP A 66 13.29 11.51 -21.13
CA ASP A 66 14.07 10.31 -21.46
C ASP A 66 13.87 9.21 -20.40
N SER A 67 14.15 7.97 -20.78
CA SER A 67 14.09 6.80 -19.92
C SER A 67 15.37 6.01 -20.05
N VAL A 68 16.03 5.73 -18.93
CA VAL A 68 17.19 4.84 -18.85
C VAL A 68 16.83 3.67 -17.95
N THR A 69 17.14 2.45 -18.36
CA THR A 69 16.98 1.24 -17.57
C THR A 69 18.29 0.49 -17.53
N ASP A 70 18.89 0.44 -16.35
CA ASP A 70 20.15 -0.20 -16.03
C ASP A 70 19.83 -1.57 -15.39
N ASN A 71 19.79 -2.62 -16.21
CA ASN A 71 19.54 -4.00 -15.77
C ASN A 71 20.82 -4.73 -15.37
N GLY A 72 21.99 -4.26 -15.81
CA GLY A 72 23.28 -4.81 -15.45
C GLY A 72 23.78 -4.22 -14.13
N ASP A 73 24.66 -4.93 -13.45
CA ASP A 73 25.26 -4.41 -12.20
C ASP A 73 26.31 -3.30 -12.48
N SER A 74 26.46 -2.37 -11.54
CA SER A 74 27.50 -1.33 -11.52
C SER A 74 27.46 -0.35 -12.69
N ASP A 75 26.26 -0.07 -13.17
CA ASP A 75 26.02 0.92 -14.23
C ASP A 75 26.03 2.35 -13.66
N VAL A 76 26.38 3.34 -14.49
CA VAL A 76 26.36 4.76 -14.10
C VAL A 76 25.52 5.55 -15.10
N THR A 77 24.51 6.24 -14.60
CA THR A 77 23.67 7.13 -15.40
C THR A 77 23.73 8.55 -14.86
N ILE A 78 24.02 9.52 -15.74
CA ILE A 78 24.11 10.94 -15.40
C ILE A 78 23.14 11.75 -16.25
N LEU A 79 22.28 12.51 -15.58
CA LEU A 79 21.38 13.46 -16.18
C LEU A 79 21.84 14.89 -15.86
N TYR A 80 22.21 15.67 -16.88
CA TYR A 80 22.53 17.08 -16.74
C TYR A 80 21.36 17.96 -17.18
N GLN A 81 20.84 18.80 -16.29
CA GLN A 81 19.80 19.80 -16.57
C GLN A 81 18.55 19.22 -17.27
N ASN A 82 18.22 17.97 -16.96
CA ASN A 82 17.11 17.23 -17.56
C ASN A 82 15.78 17.60 -16.92
N THR A 83 14.68 17.41 -17.65
CA THR A 83 13.33 17.57 -17.07
C THR A 83 12.43 16.39 -17.39
N GLY A 84 11.74 15.85 -16.39
CA GLY A 84 10.79 14.75 -16.58
C GLY A 84 11.42 13.41 -17.01
N SER A 85 12.74 13.24 -16.90
CA SER A 85 13.43 12.01 -17.29
C SER A 85 13.39 10.97 -16.17
N THR A 86 13.46 9.68 -16.50
CA THR A 86 13.42 8.57 -15.53
C THR A 86 14.66 7.69 -15.66
N VAL A 87 15.34 7.41 -14.55
CA VAL A 87 16.37 6.37 -14.43
C VAL A 87 15.77 5.20 -13.65
N THR A 88 15.93 3.99 -14.15
CA THR A 88 15.55 2.75 -13.47
C THR A 88 16.80 1.91 -13.27
N SER A 89 17.25 1.76 -12.03
CA SER A 89 18.31 0.83 -11.65
C SER A 89 17.68 -0.47 -11.18
N ALA A 90 17.96 -1.54 -11.92
CA ALA A 90 17.46 -2.89 -11.68
C ALA A 90 18.59 -3.89 -11.38
N GLY A 91 19.83 -3.59 -11.79
CA GLY A 91 21.04 -4.25 -11.33
C GLY A 91 21.44 -3.79 -9.92
N ASN A 92 22.55 -4.32 -9.39
CA ASN A 92 23.09 -3.92 -8.09
C ASN A 92 24.34 -3.03 -8.26
N GLY A 93 24.55 -2.12 -7.31
CA GLY A 93 25.72 -1.26 -7.27
C GLY A 93 25.72 -0.16 -8.33
N ASP A 94 24.55 0.16 -8.89
CA ASP A 94 24.39 1.20 -9.90
C ASP A 94 24.47 2.59 -9.27
N THR A 95 24.72 3.61 -10.08
CA THR A 95 24.71 5.00 -9.63
C THR A 95 23.95 5.89 -10.60
N ALA A 96 22.93 6.58 -10.09
CA ALA A 96 22.16 7.59 -10.81
C ALA A 96 22.47 9.01 -10.27
N TYR A 97 22.98 9.88 -11.13
CA TYR A 97 23.20 11.29 -10.84
C TYR A 97 22.13 12.15 -11.55
N LEU A 98 21.26 12.80 -10.78
CA LEU A 98 20.25 13.74 -11.28
C LEU A 98 20.78 15.17 -11.08
N TYR A 99 21.69 15.61 -11.95
CA TYR A 99 22.35 16.91 -11.83
C TYR A 99 21.57 18.04 -12.48
N GLY A 100 20.70 18.65 -11.67
CA GLY A 100 19.94 19.84 -12.02
C GLY A 100 18.72 19.54 -12.90
N GLY A 101 17.89 20.56 -13.10
CA GLY A 101 16.61 20.41 -13.79
C GLY A 101 15.43 20.23 -12.82
N ASN A 102 14.34 19.62 -13.30
CA ASN A 102 13.09 19.53 -12.53
C ASN A 102 12.20 18.36 -12.97
N GLY A 103 11.65 17.63 -11.99
CA GLY A 103 10.65 16.60 -12.17
C GLY A 103 11.21 15.28 -12.69
N ASN A 104 12.50 15.02 -12.51
CA ASN A 104 13.12 13.74 -12.86
C ASN A 104 12.74 12.65 -11.84
N GLN A 105 12.94 11.40 -12.22
CA GLN A 105 12.61 10.25 -11.38
C GLN A 105 13.78 9.26 -11.35
N ALA A 106 14.09 8.71 -10.18
CA ALA A 106 14.95 7.55 -10.02
C ALA A 106 14.14 6.41 -9.39
N LYS A 107 14.18 5.22 -9.99
CA LYS A 107 13.51 4.01 -9.52
C LYS A 107 14.57 2.94 -9.28
N VAL A 108 14.70 2.47 -8.05
CA VAL A 108 15.75 1.54 -7.65
C VAL A 108 15.12 0.23 -7.21
N TYR A 109 15.63 -0.89 -7.71
CA TYR A 109 15.18 -2.25 -7.37
C TYR A 109 16.32 -3.15 -6.88
N GLY A 110 17.58 -2.76 -7.08
CA GLY A 110 18.76 -3.50 -6.68
C GLY A 110 19.22 -3.23 -5.25
N ASN A 111 20.37 -3.80 -4.91
CA ASN A 111 21.08 -3.54 -3.66
C ASN A 111 22.32 -2.69 -3.92
N ASP A 112 22.78 -1.99 -2.87
CA ASP A 112 24.00 -1.18 -2.89
C ASP A 112 24.01 -0.06 -3.95
N ASP A 113 22.84 0.36 -4.43
CA ASP A 113 22.68 1.41 -5.45
C ASP A 113 22.76 2.81 -4.84
N ILE A 114 23.21 3.77 -5.64
CA ILE A 114 23.37 5.17 -5.22
C ILE A 114 22.54 6.10 -6.10
N VAL A 115 21.78 7.00 -5.49
CA VAL A 115 21.13 8.13 -6.17
C VAL A 115 21.63 9.43 -5.56
N GLU A 116 22.19 10.31 -6.39
CA GLU A 116 22.55 11.68 -6.00
C GLU A 116 21.70 12.66 -6.81
N ASP A 117 20.81 13.39 -6.12
CA ASP A 117 19.85 14.30 -6.70
C ASP A 117 20.19 15.77 -6.38
N ALA A 118 20.65 16.51 -7.38
CA ALA A 118 20.81 17.98 -7.30
C ALA A 118 19.73 18.74 -8.11
N GLY A 119 18.74 18.03 -8.66
CA GLY A 119 17.54 18.57 -9.32
C GLY A 119 16.48 19.03 -8.32
N ASN A 120 15.44 19.71 -8.80
CA ASN A 120 14.38 20.22 -7.91
C ASN A 120 13.04 19.53 -8.21
N ASN A 121 12.28 19.19 -7.17
CA ASN A 121 10.99 18.50 -7.32
C ASN A 121 11.13 17.14 -8.04
N ASP A 122 12.28 16.48 -7.86
CA ASP A 122 12.53 15.16 -8.40
C ASP A 122 11.94 14.09 -7.45
N VAL A 123 11.74 12.87 -7.93
CA VAL A 123 11.21 11.76 -7.12
C VAL A 123 12.15 10.58 -7.16
N VAL A 124 12.66 10.17 -6.00
CA VAL A 124 13.47 8.97 -5.83
C VAL A 124 12.61 7.91 -5.14
N THR A 125 12.51 6.73 -5.73
CA THR A 125 11.78 5.60 -5.14
C THR A 125 12.66 4.35 -5.09
N LEU A 126 12.92 3.86 -3.89
CA LEU A 126 13.53 2.56 -3.64
C LEU A 126 12.39 1.55 -3.47
N PHE A 127 12.20 0.65 -4.43
CA PHE A 127 11.08 -0.30 -4.42
C PHE A 127 11.34 -1.53 -3.57
N GLN A 128 12.60 -1.96 -3.51
CA GLN A 128 13.10 -3.14 -2.79
C GLN A 128 14.64 -3.06 -2.74
N GLY A 129 15.29 -4.01 -2.05
CA GLY A 129 16.75 -4.07 -1.95
C GLY A 129 17.28 -3.61 -0.60
N GLN A 130 18.60 -3.65 -0.45
CA GLN A 130 19.29 -3.31 0.80
C GLN A 130 20.52 -2.43 0.56
N HIS A 131 20.84 -1.61 1.56
CA HIS A 131 22.04 -0.74 1.60
C HIS A 131 22.12 0.28 0.46
N ASN A 132 20.98 0.65 -0.11
CA ASN A 132 20.91 1.72 -1.09
C ASN A 132 21.14 3.08 -0.42
N ARG A 133 21.65 4.05 -1.16
CA ARG A 133 21.94 5.40 -0.66
C ARG A 133 21.31 6.46 -1.54
N VAL A 134 20.56 7.36 -0.93
CA VAL A 134 19.95 8.53 -1.58
C VAL A 134 20.47 9.80 -0.93
N ASP A 135 21.10 10.65 -1.72
CA ASP A 135 21.51 11.99 -1.34
C ASP A 135 20.70 13.03 -2.13
N VAL A 136 19.96 13.88 -1.44
CA VAL A 136 19.18 14.96 -2.07
C VAL A 136 19.80 16.30 -1.71
N LEU A 137 20.39 16.98 -2.68
CA LEU A 137 21.01 18.30 -2.57
C LEU A 137 20.11 19.43 -3.11
N GLY A 138 19.22 19.11 -4.05
CA GLY A 138 18.29 20.08 -4.62
C GLY A 138 17.03 20.26 -3.77
N ALA A 139 16.12 21.15 -4.17
CA ALA A 139 14.98 21.56 -3.33
C ALA A 139 13.65 20.92 -3.75
N GLY A 140 12.84 20.54 -2.77
CA GLY A 140 11.45 20.13 -3.00
C GLY A 140 11.28 18.70 -3.54
N SER A 141 12.34 17.91 -3.56
CA SER A 141 12.30 16.52 -4.04
C SER A 141 11.60 15.60 -3.04
N THR A 142 11.14 14.45 -3.51
CA THR A 142 10.48 13.43 -2.68
C THR A 142 11.25 12.12 -2.73
N VAL A 143 11.56 11.55 -1.58
CA VAL A 143 12.15 10.21 -1.43
C VAL A 143 11.10 9.26 -0.87
N VAL A 144 10.93 8.12 -1.53
CA VAL A 144 10.10 7.00 -1.07
C VAL A 144 11.00 5.79 -0.93
N ASP A 145 11.28 5.39 0.30
CA ASP A 145 12.16 4.26 0.61
C ASP A 145 11.34 3.06 1.09
N LYS A 146 11.33 1.96 0.33
CA LYS A 146 10.73 0.67 0.71
C LYS A 146 11.78 -0.44 0.91
N GLY A 147 13.07 -0.15 0.73
CA GLY A 147 14.15 -1.12 0.92
C GLY A 147 14.50 -1.30 2.40
N THR A 148 15.55 -2.03 2.75
CA THR A 148 15.95 -2.19 4.17
C THR A 148 17.40 -1.86 4.37
N TYR A 149 17.75 -1.28 5.52
CA TYR A 149 19.12 -0.82 5.79
C TYR A 149 19.64 0.25 4.81
N ASP A 150 18.72 1.00 4.20
CA ASP A 150 19.04 2.07 3.27
C ASP A 150 19.43 3.37 4.00
N THR A 151 20.12 4.26 3.30
CA THR A 151 20.56 5.56 3.81
C THR A 151 19.94 6.67 2.98
N VAL A 152 19.18 7.56 3.62
CA VAL A 152 18.58 8.73 2.98
C VAL A 152 19.09 10.02 3.64
N ASN A 153 19.68 10.91 2.86
CA ASN A 153 20.17 12.22 3.32
C ASN A 153 19.46 13.33 2.56
N LEU A 154 18.71 14.16 3.29
CA LEU A 154 18.02 15.34 2.76
C LEU A 154 18.84 16.58 3.13
N MET A 155 19.62 17.07 2.18
CA MET A 155 20.50 18.24 2.33
C MET A 155 19.93 19.52 1.70
N GLY A 156 18.81 19.40 0.98
CA GLY A 156 18.14 20.47 0.25
C GLY A 156 17.28 21.37 1.13
N ASN A 157 16.13 21.84 0.64
CA ASN A 157 15.12 22.45 1.49
C ASN A 157 13.73 22.12 0.95
N ARG A 158 12.82 21.73 1.85
CA ARG A 158 11.42 21.36 1.58
C ARG A 158 11.30 19.99 0.93
N GLU A 159 12.20 19.08 1.28
CA GLU A 159 12.10 17.70 0.82
C GLU A 159 10.99 16.95 1.57
N ASN A 160 10.44 15.92 0.92
CA ASN A 160 9.55 14.97 1.58
C ASN A 160 10.20 13.58 1.58
N ALA A 161 10.19 12.89 2.71
CA ALA A 161 10.65 11.50 2.81
C ALA A 161 9.56 10.60 3.39
N PHE A 162 9.31 9.47 2.72
CA PHE A 162 8.44 8.40 3.19
C PHE A 162 9.26 7.12 3.33
N ILE A 163 9.59 6.76 4.57
CA ILE A 163 10.49 5.63 4.88
C ILE A 163 9.65 4.45 5.35
N TYR A 164 9.34 3.52 4.44
CA TYR A 164 8.72 2.22 4.73
C TYR A 164 9.76 1.18 5.16
N GLY A 165 11.00 1.37 4.72
CA GLY A 165 12.13 0.50 5.03
C GLY A 165 12.54 0.45 6.49
N SER A 166 12.89 -0.76 6.97
CA SER A 166 13.38 -0.96 8.34
C SER A 166 14.91 -0.98 8.42
N GLY A 167 15.47 -0.57 9.56
CA GLY A 167 16.91 -0.68 9.88
C GLY A 167 17.82 0.35 9.20
N GLY A 168 17.25 1.27 8.42
CA GLY A 168 17.98 2.31 7.70
C GLY A 168 18.31 3.56 8.52
N THR A 169 18.88 4.55 7.84
CA THR A 169 19.16 5.87 8.42
C THR A 169 18.55 6.98 7.58
N LEU A 170 17.97 7.97 8.25
CA LEU A 170 17.46 9.19 7.64
C LEU A 170 18.11 10.42 8.27
N THR A 171 18.68 11.30 7.45
CA THR A 171 19.26 12.58 7.91
C THR A 171 18.51 13.74 7.26
N LEU A 172 18.06 14.71 8.07
CA LEU A 172 17.45 15.95 7.63
C LEU A 172 18.42 17.10 7.97
N GLU A 173 19.19 17.53 6.98
CA GLU A 173 20.14 18.66 7.08
C GLU A 173 19.56 19.97 6.53
N GLY A 174 18.59 19.86 5.61
CA GLY A 174 17.90 20.96 4.98
C GLY A 174 16.99 21.75 5.90
N GLN A 175 16.20 22.68 5.37
CA GLN A 175 15.14 23.34 6.15
C GLN A 175 13.76 23.01 5.62
N TYR A 176 12.82 22.86 6.54
CA TYR A 176 11.40 22.61 6.26
C TYR A 176 11.17 21.27 5.57
N ASP A 177 12.03 20.31 5.87
CA ASP A 177 11.90 18.95 5.36
C ASP A 177 10.84 18.21 6.17
N ASN A 178 10.10 17.32 5.51
CA ASN A 178 9.05 16.55 6.15
C ASN A 178 9.30 15.06 5.92
N ALA A 179 9.52 14.32 7.01
CA ALA A 179 9.71 12.89 6.98
C ALA A 179 8.59 12.16 7.70
N THR A 180 8.06 11.11 7.06
CA THR A 180 7.20 10.12 7.72
C THR A 180 7.89 8.76 7.65
N VAL A 181 8.13 8.16 8.82
CA VAL A 181 8.85 6.89 8.96
C VAL A 181 7.88 5.81 9.41
N TYR A 182 7.55 4.88 8.53
CA TYR A 182 6.73 3.69 8.77
C TYR A 182 7.56 2.47 9.17
N GLY A 183 8.79 2.35 8.65
CA GLY A 183 9.68 1.24 8.97
C GLY A 183 10.17 1.25 10.42
N ASN A 184 10.66 0.11 10.90
CA ASN A 184 11.12 -0.07 12.27
C ASN A 184 12.64 0.05 12.39
N ASN A 185 13.15 0.38 13.59
CA ASN A 185 14.58 0.46 13.89
C ASN A 185 15.34 1.45 12.99
N VAL A 186 14.68 2.52 12.55
CA VAL A 186 15.31 3.57 11.74
C VAL A 186 16.05 4.53 12.67
N THR A 187 17.24 4.97 12.28
CA THR A 187 17.94 6.07 12.96
C THR A 187 17.71 7.37 12.21
N ILE A 188 17.02 8.32 12.84
CA ILE A 188 16.71 9.63 12.29
C ILE A 188 17.59 10.69 12.95
N THR A 189 18.29 11.49 12.15
CA THR A 189 19.03 12.67 12.60
C THR A 189 18.37 13.92 12.05
N VAL A 190 18.05 14.88 12.92
CA VAL A 190 17.41 16.15 12.57
C VAL A 190 18.34 17.30 12.95
N ASP A 191 18.88 17.99 11.95
CA ASP A 191 19.87 19.05 12.14
C ASP A 191 19.23 20.46 12.08
N SER A 192 18.01 20.60 11.54
CA SER A 192 17.28 21.87 11.48
C SER A 192 16.02 21.90 12.37
N PRO A 193 15.76 23.04 13.06
CA PRO A 193 14.60 23.21 13.94
C PRO A 193 13.27 23.35 13.19
N ASN A 194 13.29 23.50 11.87
CA ASN A 194 12.09 23.69 11.07
C ASN A 194 11.64 22.39 10.37
N ASP A 195 12.34 21.30 10.60
CA ASP A 195 12.04 20.02 9.97
C ASP A 195 11.02 19.26 10.83
N HIS A 196 10.21 18.47 10.15
CA HIS A 196 9.14 17.71 10.75
C HIS A 196 9.40 16.22 10.54
N VAL A 197 9.33 15.45 11.62
CA VAL A 197 9.47 13.99 11.59
C VAL A 197 8.26 13.38 12.26
N THR A 198 7.53 12.55 11.53
CA THR A 198 6.44 11.71 12.01
C THR A 198 6.92 10.27 12.06
N LEU A 199 6.89 9.65 13.24
CA LEU A 199 7.18 8.23 13.40
C LEU A 199 5.86 7.45 13.46
N LYS A 200 5.77 6.41 12.64
CA LYS A 200 4.68 5.43 12.56
C LYS A 200 5.19 4.02 12.85
N GLY A 201 6.48 3.77 12.64
CA GLY A 201 7.18 2.54 13.02
C GLY A 201 7.54 2.46 14.51
N LEU A 202 8.16 1.35 14.88
CA LEU A 202 8.58 0.99 16.23
C LEU A 202 10.10 0.95 16.36
N HIS A 203 10.59 1.26 17.57
CA HIS A 203 12.01 1.22 17.95
C HIS A 203 12.92 2.19 17.17
N ASP A 204 12.35 3.25 16.61
CA ASP A 204 13.13 4.28 15.94
C ASP A 204 13.92 5.13 16.95
N THR A 205 15.08 5.59 16.53
CA THR A 205 15.93 6.50 17.31
C THR A 205 15.96 7.86 16.64
N VAL A 206 15.50 8.90 17.34
CA VAL A 206 15.58 10.29 16.85
C VAL A 206 16.66 11.06 17.59
N ILE A 207 17.56 11.68 16.84
CA ILE A 207 18.66 12.51 17.34
C ILE A 207 18.44 13.94 16.83
N TYR A 208 18.25 14.88 17.77
CA TYR A 208 18.16 16.31 17.45
C TYR A 208 19.50 16.99 17.71
N ASN A 209 20.12 17.57 16.69
CA ASN A 209 21.42 18.24 16.80
C ASN A 209 21.33 19.77 16.95
N TYR A 210 20.12 20.33 17.07
CA TYR A 210 19.88 21.75 17.32
C TYR A 210 19.36 22.02 18.75
N PRO A 211 19.62 23.20 19.33
CA PRO A 211 19.26 23.51 20.71
C PRO A 211 17.74 23.72 20.88
N ASN A 212 17.13 22.95 21.79
CA ASN A 212 15.72 23.04 22.19
C ASN A 212 15.34 24.47 22.67
N PRO A 213 14.34 25.16 22.07
CA PRO A 213 13.79 26.39 22.63
C PRO A 213 13.02 26.06 23.92
N GLY A 214 13.54 26.48 25.07
CA GLY A 214 12.93 26.18 26.37
C GLY A 214 11.45 26.64 26.49
N PRO A 215 10.68 26.05 27.41
CA PRO A 215 9.27 26.36 27.59
C PRO A 215 9.03 27.85 27.86
N GLN A 216 8.13 28.45 27.06
CA GLN A 216 7.75 29.85 27.17
C GLN A 216 7.03 30.13 28.51
N PRO A 217 7.43 31.13 29.32
CA PRO A 217 6.78 31.42 30.59
C PRO A 217 5.33 31.85 30.42
N ASN A 218 4.46 31.37 31.32
CA ASN A 218 3.04 31.69 31.40
C ASN A 218 2.80 33.22 31.45
N PRO A 219 1.93 33.81 30.59
CA PRO A 219 1.60 35.23 30.67
C PRO A 219 0.93 35.57 32.00
N GLY A 220 1.48 36.54 32.73
CA GLY A 220 0.89 37.04 33.98
C GLY A 220 -0.46 37.74 33.76
N PRO A 221 -1.29 37.89 34.81
CA PRO A 221 -2.62 38.46 34.72
C PRO A 221 -2.59 39.92 34.26
N GLN A 222 -3.32 40.22 33.18
CA GLN A 222 -3.42 41.55 32.58
C GLN A 222 -4.32 42.48 33.42
N PRO A 223 -3.92 43.74 33.70
CA PRO A 223 -4.79 44.73 34.33
C PRO A 223 -5.89 45.24 33.37
N ASN A 224 -7.05 45.55 33.94
CA ASN A 224 -8.26 46.02 33.26
C ASN A 224 -8.03 47.33 32.45
N PRO A 225 -8.45 47.45 31.18
CA PRO A 225 -8.27 48.68 30.40
C PRO A 225 -9.30 49.75 30.74
N SER A 226 -8.85 51.01 30.82
CA SER A 226 -9.72 52.20 30.82
C SER A 226 -10.31 52.47 29.43
N PRO A 227 -11.46 53.17 29.33
CA PRO A 227 -12.17 53.36 28.06
C PRO A 227 -11.48 54.41 27.18
N GLN A 228 -11.19 54.07 25.92
CA GLN A 228 -10.85 55.03 24.86
C GLN A 228 -11.89 55.02 23.72
N PRO A 229 -12.05 56.14 23.00
CA PRO A 229 -13.16 56.35 22.06
C PRO A 229 -12.95 55.66 20.72
N ASN A 230 -14.07 55.26 20.12
CA ASN A 230 -14.20 54.52 18.86
C ASN A 230 -13.62 55.24 17.62
N PRO A 231 -12.70 54.62 16.86
CA PRO A 231 -12.43 54.96 15.46
C PRO A 231 -13.17 54.00 14.50
N ASN A 232 -13.68 54.60 13.42
CA ASN A 232 -14.41 54.03 12.28
C ASN A 232 -13.78 52.73 11.69
N PRO A 233 -14.56 51.85 11.02
CA PRO A 233 -14.11 50.53 10.59
C PRO A 233 -13.14 50.64 9.39
N ASN A 234 -11.95 50.04 9.54
CA ASN A 234 -11.01 49.83 8.45
C ASN A 234 -11.17 48.39 7.91
N PRO A 235 -11.10 48.15 6.60
CA PRO A 235 -11.36 46.84 5.99
C PRO A 235 -10.34 45.78 6.42
N ASN A 236 -10.88 44.58 6.57
CA ASN A 236 -10.23 43.31 6.85
C ASN A 236 -8.83 43.16 6.21
N PRO A 237 -7.75 42.92 6.99
CA PRO A 237 -6.55 42.29 6.45
C PRO A 237 -6.91 40.87 6.04
N ASN A 238 -6.68 40.58 4.76
CA ASN A 238 -6.68 39.23 4.20
C ASN A 238 -5.89 38.27 5.15
N PRO A 239 -6.40 37.09 5.50
CA PRO A 239 -5.63 36.12 6.27
C PRO A 239 -4.35 35.78 5.51
N ASN A 240 -3.21 36.00 6.15
CA ASN A 240 -1.96 35.40 5.71
C ASN A 240 -2.15 33.87 5.77
N PRO A 241 -1.70 33.08 4.76
CA PRO A 241 -1.80 31.63 4.81
C PRO A 241 -1.15 31.12 6.09
N ASN A 242 -1.94 30.42 6.91
CA ASN A 242 -1.44 29.64 8.04
C ASN A 242 -0.47 28.59 7.45
N PRO A 243 0.69 28.29 8.07
CA PRO A 243 1.43 27.06 7.75
C PRO A 243 0.46 25.88 7.67
N ALA A 244 0.67 24.98 6.69
CA ALA A 244 -0.23 23.86 6.42
C ALA A 244 -0.48 23.07 7.71
N GLN A 245 -1.69 23.14 8.22
CA GLN A 245 -2.11 22.48 9.45
C GLN A 245 -2.41 21.02 9.10
N THR A 246 -1.58 20.08 9.57
CA THR A 246 -1.88 18.63 9.48
C THR A 246 -2.89 18.27 10.56
N TYR A 247 -3.89 17.45 10.22
CA TYR A 247 -4.85 16.92 11.20
C TYR A 247 -4.51 15.49 11.58
N HIS A 248 -4.72 15.17 12.85
CA HIS A 248 -4.76 13.80 13.33
C HIS A 248 -6.18 13.41 13.73
N TYR A 249 -6.47 12.11 13.75
CA TYR A 249 -7.76 11.58 14.19
C TYR A 249 -8.18 12.11 15.58
N SER A 250 -7.22 12.23 16.50
CA SER A 250 -7.42 12.79 17.84
C SER A 250 -7.83 14.27 17.83
N ASP A 251 -7.41 15.04 16.83
CA ASP A 251 -7.77 16.46 16.71
C ASP A 251 -9.23 16.61 16.32
N ILE A 252 -9.68 15.82 15.34
CA ILE A 252 -11.07 15.76 14.88
C ILE A 252 -11.97 15.31 16.04
N LEU A 253 -11.59 14.24 16.74
CA LEU A 253 -12.31 13.74 17.91
C LEU A 253 -12.42 14.83 18.99
N SER A 254 -11.31 15.47 19.33
CA SER A 254 -11.28 16.53 20.36
C SER A 254 -12.12 17.75 19.96
N TYR A 255 -12.05 18.15 18.70
CA TYR A 255 -12.83 19.26 18.15
C TYR A 255 -14.33 18.97 18.25
N LEU A 256 -14.76 17.81 17.78
CA LEU A 256 -16.18 17.42 17.79
C LEU A 256 -16.72 17.22 19.21
N GLN A 257 -15.92 16.65 20.14
CA GLN A 257 -16.29 16.56 21.56
C GLN A 257 -16.43 17.95 22.21
N GLY A 258 -15.59 18.91 21.81
CA GLY A 258 -15.70 20.32 22.20
C GLY A 258 -17.02 20.94 21.72
N VAL A 259 -17.38 20.71 20.46
CA VAL A 259 -18.66 21.17 19.89
C VAL A 259 -19.84 20.53 20.61
N ALA A 260 -19.80 19.23 20.88
CA ALA A 260 -20.85 18.54 21.63
C ALA A 260 -21.03 19.15 23.01
N SER A 261 -19.93 19.39 23.74
CA SER A 261 -19.95 19.99 25.08
C SER A 261 -20.47 21.44 25.09
N ALA A 262 -20.27 22.17 23.99
CA ALA A 262 -20.77 23.53 23.80
C ALA A 262 -22.21 23.58 23.25
N THR A 263 -22.83 22.44 22.95
CA THR A 263 -24.18 22.39 22.39
C THR A 263 -25.20 22.63 23.51
N GLY A 264 -25.90 23.77 23.44
CA GLY A 264 -26.90 24.14 24.44
C GLY A 264 -28.20 23.34 24.35
N SER A 265 -29.14 23.59 25.26
CA SER A 265 -30.44 22.90 25.31
C SER A 265 -31.33 23.13 24.08
N GLN A 266 -31.01 24.12 23.24
CA GLN A 266 -31.70 24.41 21.98
C GLN A 266 -31.03 23.73 20.77
N GLY A 267 -30.00 22.90 21.00
CA GLY A 267 -29.19 22.27 19.96
C GLY A 267 -28.10 23.18 19.40
N LEU A 268 -27.44 22.71 18.34
CA LEU A 268 -26.38 23.44 17.64
C LEU A 268 -26.89 24.78 17.13
N THR A 269 -26.15 25.85 17.40
CA THR A 269 -26.42 27.15 16.78
C THR A 269 -26.00 27.15 15.31
N GLN A 270 -26.58 28.04 14.51
CA GLN A 270 -26.15 28.22 13.11
C GLN A 270 -24.66 28.57 13.01
N GLN A 271 -24.13 29.32 13.99
CA GLN A 271 -22.71 29.66 14.04
C GLN A 271 -21.83 28.43 14.28
N GLN A 272 -22.20 27.55 15.22
CA GLN A 272 -21.47 26.30 15.47
C GLN A 272 -21.49 25.39 14.25
N LEU A 273 -22.65 25.28 13.56
CA LEU A 273 -22.73 24.50 12.32
C LEU A 273 -21.82 25.06 11.22
N SER A 274 -21.79 26.38 11.04
CA SER A 274 -20.87 27.01 10.07
C SER A 274 -19.41 26.82 10.44
N SER A 275 -19.06 26.78 11.73
CA SER A 275 -17.70 26.44 12.18
C SER A 275 -17.34 24.99 11.88
N LEU A 276 -18.26 24.04 12.09
CA LEU A 276 -18.07 22.63 11.73
C LEU A 276 -17.83 22.45 10.22
N GLN A 277 -18.65 23.08 9.38
CA GLN A 277 -18.48 23.04 7.92
C GLN A 277 -17.17 23.68 7.46
N SER A 278 -16.73 24.74 8.14
CA SER A 278 -15.42 25.33 7.86
C SER A 278 -14.27 24.44 8.30
N TYR A 279 -14.44 23.65 9.36
CA TYR A 279 -13.43 22.72 9.86
C TYR A 279 -13.29 21.51 8.92
N GLU A 280 -14.40 20.93 8.47
CA GLU A 280 -14.43 19.91 7.40
C GLU A 280 -13.67 20.38 6.15
N GLY A 281 -14.02 21.54 5.59
CA GLY A 281 -13.27 22.09 4.46
C GLY A 281 -11.76 22.33 4.71
N GLN A 282 -11.34 22.52 5.96
CA GLN A 282 -9.92 22.61 6.32
C GLN A 282 -9.25 21.24 6.32
N VAL A 283 -9.90 20.21 6.87
CA VAL A 283 -9.44 18.82 6.82
C VAL A 283 -9.31 18.36 5.36
N ALA A 284 -10.34 18.59 4.53
CA ALA A 284 -10.30 18.30 3.08
C ALA A 284 -9.12 18.96 2.35
N THR A 285 -8.77 20.20 2.73
CA THR A 285 -7.67 20.95 2.11
C THR A 285 -6.30 20.44 2.58
N ALA A 286 -6.19 20.02 3.84
CA ALA A 286 -4.94 19.59 4.46
C ALA A 286 -4.58 18.13 4.13
N ASP A 287 -5.55 17.22 4.30
CA ASP A 287 -5.36 15.78 4.18
C ASP A 287 -5.83 15.24 2.81
N GLY A 288 -6.60 16.05 2.06
CA GLY A 288 -7.15 15.70 0.77
C GLY A 288 -8.60 15.25 0.84
N ALA A 289 -9.39 15.64 -0.17
CA ALA A 289 -10.84 15.41 -0.22
C ALA A 289 -11.26 13.93 -0.28
N ALA A 290 -10.33 13.03 -0.57
CA ALA A 290 -10.54 11.58 -0.62
C ALA A 290 -9.91 10.84 0.57
N SER A 291 -9.39 11.56 1.57
CA SER A 291 -8.75 10.94 2.73
C SER A 291 -9.77 10.35 3.71
N TYR A 292 -9.34 9.35 4.48
CA TYR A 292 -10.13 8.78 5.58
C TYR A 292 -10.59 9.84 6.59
N LEU A 293 -9.69 10.75 7.00
CA LEU A 293 -9.99 11.79 7.97
C LEU A 293 -11.06 12.75 7.47
N GLU A 294 -11.00 13.12 6.20
CA GLU A 294 -12.05 13.91 5.57
C GLU A 294 -13.35 13.13 5.46
N TYR A 295 -13.30 11.87 5.05
CA TYR A 295 -14.50 11.03 4.93
C TYR A 295 -15.29 10.97 6.23
N VAL A 296 -14.65 10.62 7.35
CA VAL A 296 -15.34 10.53 8.66
C VAL A 296 -15.82 11.88 9.16
N THR A 297 -15.05 12.95 8.93
CA THR A 297 -15.43 14.31 9.34
C THR A 297 -16.66 14.77 8.57
N LYS A 298 -16.65 14.58 7.25
CA LYS A 298 -17.74 14.93 6.35
C LYS A 298 -19.00 14.12 6.64
N ASP A 299 -18.87 12.82 6.92
CA ASP A 299 -20.02 11.96 7.21
C ASP A 299 -20.79 12.48 8.44
N ILE A 300 -20.07 12.81 9.53
CA ILE A 300 -20.65 13.40 10.74
C ILE A 300 -21.27 14.78 10.43
N VAL A 301 -20.51 15.67 9.79
CA VAL A 301 -20.95 17.06 9.56
C VAL A 301 -22.17 17.12 8.65
N SER A 302 -22.27 16.22 7.66
CA SER A 302 -23.40 16.16 6.72
C SER A 302 -24.73 15.82 7.37
N GLN A 303 -24.69 15.11 8.52
CA GLN A 303 -25.87 14.68 9.27
C GLN A 303 -26.33 15.70 10.33
N LEU A 304 -25.59 16.79 10.51
CA LEU A 304 -25.87 17.82 11.49
C LEU A 304 -26.56 19.05 10.87
N ALA A 305 -27.46 19.65 11.64
CA ALA A 305 -28.15 20.88 11.27
C ALA A 305 -28.26 21.82 12.48
N ALA A 306 -28.63 23.08 12.23
CA ALA A 306 -28.96 24.00 13.31
C ALA A 306 -30.16 23.43 14.09
N GLY A 307 -30.02 23.32 15.41
CA GLY A 307 -30.97 22.65 16.29
C GLY A 307 -30.67 21.16 16.55
N SER A 308 -29.67 20.54 15.89
CA SER A 308 -29.22 19.19 16.24
C SER A 308 -28.83 19.12 17.71
N SER A 309 -29.34 18.11 18.40
CA SER A 309 -29.14 17.99 19.86
C SER A 309 -27.73 17.53 20.20
N GLN A 310 -27.26 17.83 21.42
CA GLN A 310 -26.00 17.28 21.93
C GLN A 310 -25.98 15.75 21.87
N SER A 311 -27.13 15.09 22.10
CA SER A 311 -27.24 13.63 22.01
C SER A 311 -27.01 13.13 20.58
N GLN A 312 -27.47 13.85 19.56
CA GLN A 312 -27.23 13.50 18.16
C GLN A 312 -25.75 13.64 17.82
N VAL A 313 -25.09 14.74 18.24
CA VAL A 313 -23.65 14.93 18.01
C VAL A 313 -22.83 13.83 18.70
N ASN A 314 -23.15 13.52 19.97
CA ASN A 314 -22.49 12.44 20.70
C ASN A 314 -22.72 11.06 20.07
N GLN A 315 -23.91 10.82 19.52
CA GLN A 315 -24.21 9.58 18.82
C GLN A 315 -23.31 9.45 17.59
N LEU A 316 -23.23 10.48 16.74
CA LEU A 316 -22.37 10.45 15.54
C LEU A 316 -20.88 10.31 15.90
N ILE A 317 -20.39 11.03 16.92
CA ILE A 317 -19.02 10.82 17.44
C ILE A 317 -18.84 9.36 17.90
N GLY A 318 -19.83 8.83 18.61
CA GLY A 318 -19.85 7.45 19.07
C GLY A 318 -19.73 6.44 17.93
N GLN A 319 -20.50 6.65 16.86
CA GLN A 319 -20.55 5.75 15.71
C GLN A 319 -19.29 5.90 14.84
N ASP A 320 -19.01 7.12 14.39
CA ASP A 320 -18.06 7.35 13.29
C ASP A 320 -16.62 7.61 13.76
N LEU A 321 -16.41 7.94 15.04
CA LEU A 321 -15.07 8.17 15.62
C LEU A 321 -14.68 7.22 16.75
N LEU A 322 -15.66 6.69 17.47
CA LEU A 322 -15.42 5.80 18.60
C LEU A 322 -15.81 4.34 18.30
N GLY A 323 -16.38 4.07 17.12
CA GLY A 323 -16.73 2.72 16.68
C GLY A 323 -17.66 1.96 17.63
N THR A 324 -18.55 2.69 18.32
CA THR A 324 -19.46 2.14 19.34
C THR A 324 -20.78 1.62 18.77
N ASN A 325 -20.92 1.63 17.44
CA ASN A 325 -22.11 1.19 16.71
C ASN A 325 -22.16 -0.34 16.51
N ASN A 326 -21.76 -1.08 17.54
CA ASN A 326 -21.59 -2.52 17.47
C ASN A 326 -22.83 -3.24 16.87
N PRO A 327 -22.66 -4.09 15.85
CA PRO A 327 -23.74 -4.90 15.30
C PRO A 327 -24.51 -5.70 16.35
N SER A 328 -25.82 -5.84 16.14
CA SER A 328 -26.64 -6.66 17.03
C SER A 328 -26.26 -8.15 16.91
N ILE A 329 -25.98 -8.76 18.07
CA ILE A 329 -25.77 -10.20 18.25
C ILE A 329 -27.05 -10.93 18.72
N SER A 330 -28.20 -10.26 18.63
CA SER A 330 -29.48 -10.82 19.10
C SER A 330 -29.79 -12.14 18.40
N GLY A 331 -30.04 -13.20 19.18
CA GLY A 331 -30.38 -14.53 18.66
C GLY A 331 -29.18 -15.46 18.43
N LEU A 332 -27.95 -14.96 18.52
CA LEU A 332 -26.72 -15.74 18.37
C LEU A 332 -26.17 -16.27 19.71
N GLY A 333 -26.55 -15.62 20.81
CA GLY A 333 -25.89 -15.82 22.10
C GLY A 333 -24.54 -15.10 22.15
N GLY A 334 -23.92 -15.07 23.33
CA GLY A 334 -22.63 -14.40 23.53
C GLY A 334 -22.73 -12.95 24.01
N SER A 335 -21.59 -12.26 23.99
CA SER A 335 -21.44 -10.86 24.39
C SER A 335 -20.26 -10.21 23.68
N TYR A 336 -20.28 -8.88 23.57
CA TYR A 336 -19.10 -8.13 23.17
C TYR A 336 -18.04 -8.14 24.28
N THR A 337 -16.80 -8.44 23.90
CA THR A 337 -15.64 -8.39 24.78
C THR A 337 -14.53 -7.60 24.11
N THR A 338 -13.82 -6.79 24.88
CA THR A 338 -12.64 -6.08 24.38
C THR A 338 -11.54 -7.07 24.03
N ASP A 339 -11.06 -7.00 22.80
CA ASP A 339 -9.94 -7.78 22.29
C ASP A 339 -8.64 -6.96 22.31
N ASN A 340 -7.66 -7.45 23.06
CA ASN A 340 -6.36 -6.82 23.22
C ASN A 340 -5.27 -7.51 22.38
N LEU A 341 -5.64 -8.43 21.50
CA LEU A 341 -4.70 -9.05 20.57
C LEU A 341 -4.12 -8.02 19.59
N PRO A 342 -2.90 -8.24 19.07
CA PRO A 342 -2.39 -7.46 17.95
C PRO A 342 -3.32 -7.60 16.74
N LEU A 343 -3.32 -6.61 15.84
CA LEU A 343 -4.23 -6.62 14.68
C LEU A 343 -3.94 -7.84 13.77
N PHE A 344 -2.68 -8.06 13.39
CA PHE A 344 -2.23 -9.15 12.50
C PHE A 344 -1.30 -10.16 13.18
N GLY A 345 -1.54 -10.43 14.47
CA GLY A 345 -0.83 -11.52 15.15
C GLY A 345 0.66 -11.27 15.34
N THR A 346 1.40 -12.37 15.54
CA THR A 346 2.87 -12.33 15.64
C THR A 346 3.57 -12.36 14.28
N THR A 347 2.87 -12.78 13.23
CA THR A 347 3.36 -12.76 11.85
C THR A 347 3.44 -11.33 11.31
N GLY A 348 2.57 -10.44 11.80
CA GLY A 348 2.48 -9.05 11.37
C GLY A 348 1.77 -8.87 10.03
N THR A 349 1.19 -9.94 9.49
CA THR A 349 0.50 -9.98 8.20
C THR A 349 -0.68 -10.97 8.26
N PRO A 350 -1.83 -10.70 7.61
CA PRO A 350 -2.98 -11.59 7.54
C PRO A 350 -2.59 -12.97 7.01
N GLN A 351 -3.10 -14.04 7.63
CA GLN A 351 -2.89 -15.40 7.18
C GLN A 351 -4.23 -16.11 6.96
N VAL A 352 -4.23 -17.03 5.99
CA VAL A 352 -5.36 -17.93 5.71
C VAL A 352 -5.82 -18.67 6.96
N THR A 353 -4.88 -19.03 7.85
CA THR A 353 -5.12 -19.75 9.10
C THR A 353 -5.83 -18.93 10.18
N ASP A 354 -5.86 -17.60 10.05
CA ASP A 354 -6.52 -16.71 11.01
C ASP A 354 -8.05 -16.82 10.89
N ILE A 355 -8.52 -17.27 9.72
CA ILE A 355 -9.94 -17.33 9.37
C ILE A 355 -10.54 -18.65 9.84
N ASN A 356 -11.43 -18.54 10.81
CA ASN A 356 -12.29 -19.64 11.22
C ASN A 356 -13.71 -19.11 11.41
N GLN A 357 -14.59 -19.46 10.48
CA GLN A 357 -15.97 -19.01 10.49
C GLN A 357 -16.72 -19.53 11.72
N GLY A 358 -17.48 -18.61 12.35
CA GLY A 358 -18.36 -18.90 13.46
C GLY A 358 -19.74 -19.47 13.05
N GLY A 359 -20.76 -19.16 13.85
CA GLY A 359 -22.13 -19.68 13.69
C GLY A 359 -23.01 -18.89 12.71
N ILE A 360 -22.43 -18.11 11.80
CA ILE A 360 -23.12 -17.22 10.86
C ILE A 360 -23.01 -17.77 9.44
N GLY A 361 -23.95 -17.42 8.57
CA GLY A 361 -24.03 -17.86 7.19
C GLY A 361 -23.21 -17.01 6.21
N ASP A 362 -22.06 -16.50 6.64
CA ASP A 362 -21.18 -15.58 5.92
C ASP A 362 -20.00 -16.29 5.23
N CYS A 363 -20.20 -17.56 4.84
CA CYS A 363 -19.11 -18.43 4.35
C CYS A 363 -18.46 -17.86 3.09
N TYR A 364 -19.25 -17.17 2.27
CA TYR A 364 -18.82 -16.45 1.08
C TYR A 364 -17.78 -15.38 1.38
N TYR A 365 -17.96 -14.68 2.49
CA TYR A 365 -17.09 -13.59 2.91
C TYR A 365 -15.80 -14.16 3.51
N MET A 366 -15.91 -15.12 4.42
CA MET A 366 -14.77 -15.80 5.03
C MET A 366 -13.90 -16.55 4.02
N ALA A 367 -14.49 -17.22 3.03
CA ALA A 367 -13.74 -17.86 1.95
C ALA A 367 -13.02 -16.83 1.07
N GLY A 368 -13.69 -15.73 0.75
CA GLY A 368 -13.09 -14.61 0.01
C GLY A 368 -11.90 -13.98 0.72
N LEU A 369 -12.02 -13.69 2.03
CA LEU A 369 -10.90 -13.19 2.83
C LEU A 369 -9.72 -14.16 2.86
N ALA A 370 -9.98 -15.47 2.81
CA ALA A 370 -8.93 -16.48 2.80
C ALA A 370 -8.15 -16.48 1.47
N ASP A 371 -8.82 -16.31 0.34
CA ASP A 371 -8.13 -16.15 -0.95
C ASP A 371 -7.30 -14.86 -0.96
N ILE A 372 -7.88 -13.73 -0.56
CA ILE A 372 -7.19 -12.43 -0.50
C ILE A 372 -5.98 -12.50 0.45
N ALA A 373 -6.10 -13.12 1.62
CA ALA A 373 -4.99 -13.29 2.56
C ALA A 373 -3.88 -14.20 2.00
N GLN A 374 -4.20 -15.13 1.10
CA GLN A 374 -3.19 -15.99 0.48
C GLN A 374 -2.45 -15.27 -0.65
N ASP A 375 -3.19 -14.62 -1.53
CA ASP A 375 -2.65 -14.12 -2.80
C ASP A 375 -2.18 -12.65 -2.70
N GLU A 376 -2.84 -11.83 -1.87
CA GLU A 376 -2.58 -10.41 -1.74
C GLU A 376 -2.84 -9.85 -0.32
N PRO A 377 -2.16 -10.38 0.72
CA PRO A 377 -2.42 -9.98 2.12
C PRO A 377 -2.32 -8.48 2.38
N ASN A 378 -1.53 -7.76 1.57
CA ASN A 378 -1.42 -6.29 1.61
C ASN A 378 -2.75 -5.56 1.39
N VAL A 379 -3.72 -6.16 0.67
CA VAL A 379 -5.06 -5.58 0.50
C VAL A 379 -5.76 -5.49 1.85
N ILE A 380 -5.72 -6.57 2.64
CA ILE A 380 -6.28 -6.59 4.00
C ILE A 380 -5.45 -5.70 4.94
N GLU A 381 -4.12 -5.68 4.81
CA GLU A 381 -3.28 -4.79 5.66
C GLU A 381 -3.63 -3.31 5.48
N HIS A 382 -3.77 -2.86 4.23
CA HIS A 382 -4.13 -1.47 3.91
C HIS A 382 -5.59 -1.14 4.23
N GLN A 383 -6.45 -2.16 4.31
CA GLN A 383 -7.84 -1.98 4.70
C GLN A 383 -7.98 -1.32 6.07
N PHE A 384 -7.02 -1.56 6.98
CA PHE A 384 -7.07 -1.07 8.35
C PHE A 384 -6.23 0.17 8.60
N THR A 385 -6.82 1.17 9.26
CA THR A 385 -6.14 2.33 9.84
C THR A 385 -6.30 2.31 11.36
N ASP A 386 -5.20 2.18 12.11
CA ASP A 386 -5.21 2.33 13.58
C ASP A 386 -5.31 3.82 13.97
N ASN A 387 -6.36 4.18 14.70
CA ASN A 387 -6.63 5.55 15.12
C ASN A 387 -5.87 5.96 16.39
N GLY A 388 -5.12 5.04 17.01
CA GLY A 388 -4.31 5.28 18.21
C GLY A 388 -5.11 5.42 19.51
N ASN A 389 -6.43 5.24 19.45
CA ASN A 389 -7.35 5.30 20.59
C ASN A 389 -8.08 3.97 20.85
N GLY A 390 -7.64 2.88 20.22
CA GLY A 390 -8.27 1.56 20.30
C GLY A 390 -9.46 1.37 19.37
N THR A 391 -9.65 2.27 18.40
CA THR A 391 -10.55 2.10 17.25
C THR A 391 -9.74 1.97 15.96
N TYR A 392 -10.39 1.40 14.95
CA TYR A 392 -9.80 1.13 13.64
C TYR A 392 -10.75 1.63 12.56
N GLY A 393 -10.24 2.40 11.60
CA GLY A 393 -10.91 2.61 10.32
C GLY A 393 -10.72 1.37 9.45
N VAL A 394 -11.79 0.89 8.83
CA VAL A 394 -11.80 -0.24 7.89
C VAL A 394 -12.34 0.26 6.56
N GLU A 395 -11.52 0.19 5.52
CA GLU A 395 -11.87 0.59 4.16
C GLU A 395 -12.62 -0.53 3.43
N PHE A 396 -13.67 -0.13 2.71
CA PHE A 396 -14.38 -0.97 1.75
C PHE A 396 -14.58 -0.18 0.46
N TYR A 397 -14.97 -0.84 -0.61
CA TYR A 397 -15.35 -0.20 -1.86
C TYR A 397 -16.86 -0.29 -2.07
N ASP A 398 -17.50 0.79 -2.47
CA ASP A 398 -18.91 0.75 -2.89
C ASP A 398 -19.06 0.05 -4.26
N ALA A 399 -20.30 -0.15 -4.72
CA ALA A 399 -20.55 -0.79 -6.02
C ALA A 399 -20.00 -0.02 -7.24
N SER A 400 -19.53 1.22 -7.04
CA SER A 400 -18.89 2.06 -8.06
C SER A 400 -17.36 2.12 -7.91
N GLY A 401 -16.77 1.43 -6.94
CA GLY A 401 -15.34 1.44 -6.64
C GLY A 401 -14.88 2.66 -5.83
N ASN A 402 -15.78 3.40 -5.16
CA ASN A 402 -15.37 4.48 -4.27
C ASN A 402 -15.08 3.94 -2.86
N PRO A 403 -14.05 4.45 -2.17
CA PRO A 403 -13.77 4.03 -0.81
C PRO A 403 -14.87 4.50 0.16
N VAL A 404 -15.23 3.60 1.06
CA VAL A 404 -16.19 3.75 2.16
C VAL A 404 -15.49 3.29 3.42
N TYR A 405 -15.44 4.16 4.43
CA TYR A 405 -14.77 3.83 5.68
C TYR A 405 -15.76 3.58 6.80
N ILE A 406 -15.52 2.51 7.56
CA ILE A 406 -16.25 2.15 8.77
C ILE A 406 -15.29 2.25 9.95
N THR A 407 -15.67 2.95 11.01
CA THR A 407 -14.89 2.96 12.26
C THR A 407 -15.43 1.90 13.20
N VAL A 408 -14.59 0.98 13.66
CA VAL A 408 -14.95 -0.03 14.68
C VAL A 408 -14.07 0.09 15.92
N ASP A 409 -14.65 -0.12 17.11
CA ASP A 409 -13.87 -0.29 18.33
C ASP A 409 -13.28 -1.71 18.43
N SER A 410 -12.39 -1.90 19.41
CA SER A 410 -11.77 -3.19 19.74
C SER A 410 -12.70 -4.21 20.42
N GLN A 411 -14.01 -3.98 20.50
CA GLN A 411 -14.94 -5.00 20.98
C GLN A 411 -15.33 -5.95 19.86
N VAL A 412 -15.13 -7.24 20.10
CA VAL A 412 -15.51 -8.33 19.19
C VAL A 412 -16.63 -9.16 19.81
N ALA A 413 -17.53 -9.68 18.98
CA ALA A 413 -18.60 -10.56 19.42
C ALA A 413 -18.03 -11.95 19.74
N THR A 414 -18.20 -12.43 20.98
CA THR A 414 -17.70 -13.76 21.38
C THR A 414 -18.83 -14.62 21.94
N ASN A 415 -18.89 -15.88 21.48
CA ASN A 415 -19.78 -16.91 21.99
C ASN A 415 -19.02 -18.08 22.66
N GLU A 416 -17.72 -18.25 22.35
CA GLU A 416 -16.81 -19.21 22.97
C GLU A 416 -15.39 -18.63 23.13
N SER A 417 -14.53 -19.30 23.90
CA SER A 417 -13.11 -18.94 24.01
C SER A 417 -12.35 -19.47 22.79
N HIS A 418 -11.99 -18.58 21.86
CA HIS A 418 -11.08 -18.89 20.77
C HIS A 418 -9.63 -18.61 21.21
N ASN A 419 -8.70 -19.50 20.84
CA ASN A 419 -7.26 -19.24 20.98
C ASN A 419 -6.79 -18.43 19.77
N LEU A 420 -7.22 -17.18 19.70
CA LEU A 420 -6.81 -16.26 18.64
C LEU A 420 -5.45 -15.65 18.98
N GLU A 421 -4.65 -15.40 17.95
CA GLU A 421 -3.36 -14.69 18.07
C GLU A 421 -3.46 -13.25 17.56
N ASP A 422 -4.53 -12.96 16.82
CA ASP A 422 -4.84 -11.71 16.13
C ASP A 422 -6.34 -11.39 16.26
N LYS A 423 -6.75 -10.21 15.76
CA LYS A 423 -8.16 -9.77 15.83
C LYS A 423 -8.72 -9.23 14.52
N TRP A 424 -7.94 -9.26 13.43
CA TRP A 424 -8.34 -8.59 12.19
C TRP A 424 -9.59 -9.22 11.59
N VAL A 425 -9.73 -10.55 11.62
CA VAL A 425 -10.90 -11.24 11.05
C VAL A 425 -12.19 -10.80 11.74
N GLN A 426 -12.18 -10.70 13.07
CA GLN A 426 -13.38 -10.31 13.83
C GLN A 426 -13.70 -8.83 13.68
N LEU A 427 -12.68 -7.97 13.56
CA LEU A 427 -12.88 -6.55 13.30
C LEU A 427 -13.37 -6.31 11.86
N ASP A 428 -12.85 -7.05 10.89
CA ASP A 428 -13.27 -6.98 9.49
C ASP A 428 -14.72 -7.46 9.33
N GLU A 429 -15.07 -8.64 9.86
CA GLU A 429 -16.44 -9.16 9.83
C GLU A 429 -17.43 -8.18 10.48
N LYS A 430 -17.06 -7.62 11.64
CA LYS A 430 -17.84 -6.58 12.32
C LYS A 430 -18.03 -5.34 11.42
N ALA A 431 -16.94 -4.83 10.84
CA ALA A 431 -16.98 -3.66 9.99
C ALA A 431 -17.78 -3.92 8.71
N PHE A 432 -17.71 -5.13 8.15
CA PHE A 432 -18.48 -5.55 6.99
C PHE A 432 -19.98 -5.54 7.26
N VAL A 433 -20.43 -5.96 8.45
CA VAL A 433 -21.84 -5.85 8.85
C VAL A 433 -22.30 -4.38 8.88
N GLU A 434 -21.47 -3.50 9.44
CA GLU A 434 -21.76 -2.06 9.49
C GLU A 434 -21.73 -1.42 8.09
N PHE A 435 -20.80 -1.83 7.23
CA PHE A 435 -20.74 -1.44 5.82
C PHE A 435 -22.02 -1.84 5.08
N GLN A 436 -22.46 -3.09 5.21
CA GLN A 436 -23.71 -3.56 4.60
C GLN A 436 -24.92 -2.79 5.11
N ALA A 437 -24.94 -2.40 6.39
CA ALA A 437 -26.01 -1.57 6.94
C ALA A 437 -25.99 -0.15 6.38
N LYS A 438 -24.80 0.41 6.15
CA LYS A 438 -24.60 1.78 5.65
C LYS A 438 -24.86 1.89 4.14
N GLU A 439 -24.24 1.04 3.33
CA GLU A 439 -24.26 1.15 1.87
C GLU A 439 -25.36 0.33 1.20
N ASN A 440 -25.81 -0.76 1.84
CA ASN A 440 -26.75 -1.72 1.25
C ASN A 440 -28.10 -1.82 2.00
N GLU A 441 -28.36 -0.88 2.93
CA GLU A 441 -29.60 -0.78 3.71
C GLU A 441 -29.93 -2.04 4.56
N PHE A 442 -28.91 -2.83 4.90
CA PHE A 442 -29.11 -3.99 5.77
C PHE A 442 -29.37 -3.54 7.21
N SER A 443 -29.97 -4.42 8.01
CA SER A 443 -30.00 -4.17 9.46
C SER A 443 -28.60 -4.38 10.03
N ASN A 444 -28.15 -3.48 10.93
CA ASN A 444 -26.86 -3.62 11.62
C ASN A 444 -26.88 -4.80 12.62
N GLN A 445 -26.77 -6.02 12.12
CA GLN A 445 -26.83 -7.29 12.85
C GLN A 445 -26.11 -8.39 12.05
N PHE A 446 -25.35 -9.26 12.71
CA PHE A 446 -24.58 -10.32 12.03
C PHE A 446 -25.46 -11.25 11.18
N THR A 447 -26.69 -11.55 11.59
CA THR A 447 -27.57 -12.41 10.78
C THR A 447 -28.05 -11.76 9.48
N ALA A 448 -27.85 -10.44 9.29
CA ALA A 448 -28.23 -9.76 8.06
C ALA A 448 -27.28 -10.07 6.90
N ILE A 449 -26.06 -10.54 7.19
CA ILE A 449 -25.09 -10.97 6.17
C ILE A 449 -25.14 -12.49 5.92
N ASN A 450 -26.23 -13.17 6.32
CA ASN A 450 -26.41 -14.58 5.99
C ASN A 450 -26.70 -14.74 4.49
N GLY A 451 -25.80 -15.44 3.79
CA GLY A 451 -25.88 -15.71 2.36
C GLY A 451 -25.35 -14.57 1.51
N GLY A 452 -24.51 -14.92 0.54
CA GLY A 452 -23.83 -13.98 -0.37
C GLY A 452 -23.09 -14.74 -1.46
N SER A 453 -22.22 -14.04 -2.19
CA SER A 453 -21.46 -14.57 -3.32
C SER A 453 -19.97 -14.20 -3.29
N ASP A 454 -19.64 -13.00 -3.73
CA ASP A 454 -18.30 -12.54 -4.12
C ASP A 454 -17.97 -11.19 -3.46
N GLU A 455 -18.65 -10.86 -2.37
CA GLU A 455 -18.57 -9.58 -1.70
C GLU A 455 -17.17 -9.24 -1.22
N ALA A 456 -16.37 -10.20 -0.74
CA ALA A 456 -14.98 -9.93 -0.37
C ALA A 456 -14.15 -9.48 -1.60
N ILE A 457 -14.30 -10.17 -2.74
CA ILE A 457 -13.65 -9.81 -4.00
C ILE A 457 -14.07 -8.38 -4.41
N ARG A 458 -15.35 -8.03 -4.28
CA ARG A 458 -15.88 -6.73 -4.69
C ARG A 458 -15.55 -5.59 -3.73
N TYR A 459 -15.81 -5.79 -2.45
CA TYR A 459 -15.84 -4.73 -1.46
C TYR A 459 -14.55 -4.62 -0.65
N VAL A 460 -13.71 -5.66 -0.63
CA VAL A 460 -12.39 -5.62 0.02
C VAL A 460 -11.29 -5.43 -1.03
N ALA A 461 -11.30 -6.23 -2.10
CA ALA A 461 -10.24 -6.21 -3.10
C ALA A 461 -10.45 -5.24 -4.29
N ASP A 462 -11.58 -4.51 -4.34
CA ASP A 462 -11.98 -3.67 -5.48
C ASP A 462 -11.88 -4.41 -6.84
N LYS A 463 -12.33 -5.66 -6.88
CA LYS A 463 -12.32 -6.51 -8.07
C LYS A 463 -13.74 -6.84 -8.52
N THR A 464 -13.86 -7.40 -9.71
CA THR A 464 -15.14 -8.00 -10.17
C THR A 464 -15.00 -9.51 -10.27
N ALA A 465 -16.06 -10.27 -10.03
CA ALA A 465 -16.04 -11.71 -10.26
C ALA A 465 -16.86 -12.11 -11.49
N SER A 466 -16.40 -13.14 -12.20
CA SER A 466 -17.20 -13.85 -13.19
C SER A 466 -17.67 -15.17 -12.62
N TYR A 467 -18.98 -15.42 -12.78
CA TYR A 467 -19.61 -16.64 -12.27
C TYR A 467 -19.73 -17.72 -13.35
N PHE A 468 -19.26 -18.92 -13.05
CA PHE A 468 -19.30 -20.10 -13.92
C PHE A 468 -20.00 -21.26 -13.19
N SER A 469 -21.22 -21.60 -13.60
CA SER A 469 -22.01 -22.66 -12.95
C SER A 469 -22.09 -23.92 -13.79
N ALA A 470 -22.02 -25.08 -13.12
CA ALA A 470 -22.23 -26.39 -13.72
C ALA A 470 -23.64 -26.50 -14.34
N ALA A 471 -24.67 -25.98 -13.65
CA ALA A 471 -26.06 -25.96 -14.13
C ALA A 471 -26.26 -25.22 -15.47
N TYR A 472 -25.40 -24.27 -15.79
CA TYR A 472 -25.48 -23.44 -17.01
C TYR A 472 -24.37 -23.72 -18.01
N SER A 473 -23.60 -24.80 -17.81
CA SER A 473 -22.52 -25.22 -18.69
C SER A 473 -22.84 -26.58 -19.36
N SER A 474 -21.93 -27.06 -20.19
CA SER A 474 -21.90 -28.44 -20.66
C SER A 474 -20.64 -29.10 -20.12
N GLN A 475 -20.64 -30.43 -19.94
CA GLN A 475 -19.48 -31.15 -19.41
C GLN A 475 -18.21 -30.83 -20.19
N ALA A 476 -18.27 -30.87 -21.53
CA ALA A 476 -17.13 -30.53 -22.38
C ALA A 476 -16.64 -29.07 -22.25
N ASN A 477 -17.48 -28.13 -21.83
CA ASN A 477 -17.08 -26.75 -21.56
C ASN A 477 -16.56 -26.57 -20.13
N TRP A 478 -17.07 -27.36 -19.19
CA TRP A 478 -16.64 -27.42 -17.80
C TRP A 478 -15.21 -27.96 -17.72
N ASP A 479 -14.97 -29.17 -18.25
CA ASP A 479 -13.67 -29.88 -18.33
C ASP A 479 -12.71 -29.29 -19.37
N GLY A 480 -12.94 -28.03 -19.77
CA GLY A 480 -12.19 -27.38 -20.84
C GLY A 480 -12.05 -25.91 -20.55
N SER A 481 -13.01 -25.10 -21.02
CA SER A 481 -12.91 -23.64 -20.90
C SER A 481 -12.98 -23.16 -19.45
N VAL A 482 -13.85 -23.74 -18.62
CA VAL A 482 -14.01 -23.32 -17.22
C VAL A 482 -12.80 -23.75 -16.40
N GLU A 483 -12.38 -25.01 -16.53
CA GLU A 483 -11.17 -25.53 -15.89
C GLU A 483 -9.95 -24.66 -16.23
N GLN A 484 -9.70 -24.41 -17.51
CA GLN A 484 -8.62 -23.54 -17.96
C GLN A 484 -8.73 -22.11 -17.39
N THR A 485 -9.95 -21.59 -17.23
CA THR A 485 -10.16 -20.26 -16.63
C THR A 485 -9.77 -20.26 -15.16
N VAL A 486 -10.20 -21.28 -14.41
CA VAL A 486 -9.86 -21.46 -12.98
C VAL A 486 -8.36 -21.65 -12.80
N GLU A 487 -7.74 -22.57 -13.55
CA GLU A 487 -6.31 -22.83 -13.46
C GLU A 487 -5.47 -21.58 -13.79
N ASN A 488 -5.87 -20.81 -14.80
CA ASN A 488 -5.18 -19.57 -15.15
C ASN A 488 -5.30 -18.51 -14.07
N ALA A 489 -6.48 -18.38 -13.44
CA ALA A 489 -6.69 -17.44 -12.34
C ALA A 489 -5.79 -17.80 -11.15
N LEU A 490 -5.81 -19.07 -10.74
CA LEU A 490 -4.94 -19.58 -9.66
C LEU A 490 -3.45 -19.39 -9.97
N ALA A 491 -3.04 -19.63 -11.22
CA ALA A 491 -1.65 -19.41 -11.64
C ALA A 491 -1.23 -17.93 -11.66
N ASN A 492 -2.19 -17.01 -11.73
CA ASN A 492 -1.96 -15.57 -11.70
C ASN A 492 -2.19 -14.95 -10.32
N HIS A 493 -2.44 -15.76 -9.28
CA HIS A 493 -2.80 -15.27 -7.94
C HIS A 493 -4.07 -14.39 -7.97
N GLU A 494 -5.07 -14.80 -8.74
CA GLU A 494 -6.42 -14.22 -8.72
C GLU A 494 -7.34 -15.09 -7.84
N GLU A 495 -8.24 -14.46 -7.09
CA GLU A 495 -9.13 -15.14 -6.14
C GLU A 495 -10.13 -16.06 -6.88
N VAL A 496 -10.34 -17.26 -6.34
CA VAL A 496 -11.25 -18.26 -6.89
C VAL A 496 -12.08 -18.89 -5.79
N LEU A 497 -13.36 -18.55 -5.76
CA LEU A 497 -14.32 -19.15 -4.84
C LEU A 497 -15.13 -20.23 -5.54
N TYR A 498 -15.50 -21.28 -4.80
CA TYR A 498 -16.45 -22.29 -5.27
C TYR A 498 -17.66 -22.37 -4.35
N ALA A 499 -18.83 -22.06 -4.90
CA ALA A 499 -20.11 -22.29 -4.24
C ALA A 499 -20.54 -23.73 -4.48
N SER A 500 -20.65 -24.53 -3.40
CA SER A 500 -21.09 -25.92 -3.49
C SER A 500 -22.58 -26.05 -3.18
N PHE A 501 -23.27 -26.88 -3.96
CA PHE A 501 -24.63 -27.34 -3.68
C PHE A 501 -24.69 -28.87 -3.50
N GLN A 502 -23.53 -29.49 -3.28
CA GLN A 502 -23.35 -30.93 -3.11
C GLN A 502 -22.93 -31.29 -1.69
N ASN A 503 -23.26 -32.52 -1.27
CA ASN A 503 -22.74 -33.10 -0.03
C ASN A 503 -21.90 -34.33 -0.36
N THR A 504 -20.59 -34.24 -0.18
CA THR A 504 -19.65 -35.33 -0.46
C THR A 504 -18.87 -35.73 0.79
N LYS A 505 -18.26 -36.91 0.75
CA LYS A 505 -17.46 -37.43 1.84
C LYS A 505 -16.23 -38.13 1.29
N ASP A 506 -15.13 -37.98 2.01
CA ASP A 506 -13.90 -38.71 1.74
C ASP A 506 -14.06 -40.21 2.09
N ALA A 507 -13.00 -40.98 1.81
CA ALA A 507 -12.96 -42.41 2.14
C ALA A 507 -12.99 -42.70 3.65
N SER A 508 -12.61 -41.73 4.51
CA SER A 508 -12.64 -41.87 5.97
C SER A 508 -14.01 -41.52 6.58
N GLY A 509 -14.93 -40.97 5.78
CA GLY A 509 -16.28 -40.58 6.17
C GLY A 509 -16.40 -39.12 6.63
N LYS A 510 -15.32 -38.35 6.58
CA LYS A 510 -15.34 -36.90 6.76
C LYS A 510 -16.03 -36.23 5.58
N THR A 511 -16.68 -35.11 5.84
CA THR A 511 -17.38 -34.35 4.80
C THR A 511 -16.40 -33.42 4.09
N GLU A 512 -16.34 -33.51 2.77
CA GLU A 512 -15.54 -32.64 1.89
C GLU A 512 -16.39 -31.44 1.45
N LEU A 513 -17.38 -31.68 0.57
CA LEU A 513 -18.34 -30.66 0.13
C LEU A 513 -19.60 -30.65 1.00
N VAL A 514 -20.10 -29.44 1.22
CA VAL A 514 -21.34 -29.11 1.94
C VAL A 514 -22.21 -28.30 1.00
N ALA A 515 -23.50 -28.62 0.94
CA ALA A 515 -24.43 -27.88 0.10
C ALA A 515 -24.77 -26.52 0.73
N ASP A 516 -24.93 -25.49 -0.12
CA ASP A 516 -25.17 -24.11 0.28
C ASP A 516 -23.99 -23.52 1.08
N HIS A 517 -22.76 -23.80 0.64
CA HIS A 517 -21.52 -23.40 1.32
C HIS A 517 -20.43 -22.96 0.32
N MET A 518 -19.70 -21.89 0.65
CA MET A 518 -18.59 -21.38 -0.16
C MET A 518 -17.24 -21.94 0.32
N TYR A 519 -16.36 -22.25 -0.63
CA TYR A 519 -14.99 -22.66 -0.40
C TYR A 519 -14.02 -21.71 -1.09
N SER A 520 -12.86 -21.53 -0.48
CA SER A 520 -11.66 -20.98 -1.12
C SER A 520 -11.02 -22.06 -2.00
N VAL A 521 -10.58 -21.71 -3.20
CA VAL A 521 -9.76 -22.59 -4.05
C VAL A 521 -8.35 -22.00 -4.08
N LEU A 522 -7.44 -22.65 -3.36
CA LEU A 522 -6.13 -22.08 -3.05
C LEU A 522 -5.02 -22.47 -4.03
N GLY A 523 -5.34 -23.32 -5.01
CA GLY A 523 -4.36 -23.79 -5.99
C GLY A 523 -4.77 -25.07 -6.71
N VAL A 524 -3.83 -25.62 -7.46
CA VAL A 524 -3.96 -26.88 -8.20
C VAL A 524 -2.78 -27.77 -7.83
N ASP A 525 -3.04 -29.02 -7.43
CA ASP A 525 -1.97 -29.99 -7.30
C ASP A 525 -1.46 -30.39 -8.69
N SER A 526 -0.26 -29.92 -9.02
CA SER A 526 0.43 -30.23 -10.27
C SER A 526 0.63 -31.73 -10.57
N ALA A 527 0.56 -32.60 -9.57
CA ALA A 527 0.73 -34.04 -9.73
C ALA A 527 -0.57 -34.75 -10.15
N THR A 528 -1.72 -34.29 -9.63
CA THR A 528 -3.03 -34.93 -9.84
C THR A 528 -3.92 -34.14 -10.80
N GLY A 529 -3.67 -32.83 -10.95
CA GLY A 529 -4.56 -31.88 -11.61
C GLY A 529 -5.78 -31.51 -10.77
N GLU A 530 -5.81 -31.89 -9.48
CA GLU A 530 -6.95 -31.63 -8.62
C GLU A 530 -6.85 -30.24 -7.96
N LEU A 531 -8.01 -29.61 -7.77
CA LEU A 531 -8.11 -28.29 -7.16
C LEU A 531 -8.00 -28.42 -5.64
N GLN A 532 -7.21 -27.54 -5.02
CA GLN A 532 -6.97 -27.53 -3.59
C GLN A 532 -7.99 -26.63 -2.89
N PHE A 533 -8.98 -27.24 -2.26
CA PHE A 533 -10.07 -26.55 -1.58
C PHE A 533 -9.72 -26.28 -0.12
N ARG A 534 -10.19 -25.15 0.39
CA ARG A 534 -10.23 -24.85 1.83
C ARG A 534 -11.64 -24.50 2.28
N ASN A 535 -12.06 -25.13 3.37
CA ASN A 535 -13.32 -24.84 4.03
C ASN A 535 -13.14 -23.67 5.02
N PRO A 536 -13.93 -22.57 4.93
CA PRO A 536 -13.80 -21.42 5.82
C PRO A 536 -14.12 -21.72 7.29
N TRP A 537 -14.68 -22.89 7.62
CA TRP A 537 -14.82 -23.35 9.01
C TRP A 537 -13.48 -23.62 9.73
N GLY A 538 -12.35 -23.45 9.04
CA GLY A 538 -11.00 -23.55 9.58
C GLY A 538 -10.66 -24.95 10.12
N GLY A 539 -9.65 -25.06 10.97
CA GLY A 539 -9.22 -26.33 11.58
C GLY A 539 -8.13 -27.08 10.81
N ASP A 540 -7.54 -26.44 9.80
CA ASP A 540 -6.35 -26.90 9.06
C ASP A 540 -5.03 -26.70 9.84
N ASP A 541 -5.08 -26.05 11.01
CA ASP A 541 -3.98 -25.92 11.95
C ASP A 541 -4.35 -26.41 13.37
N SER A 542 -3.38 -26.36 14.29
CA SER A 542 -3.60 -26.78 15.68
C SER A 542 -4.50 -25.83 16.49
N LYS A 543 -4.95 -24.71 15.92
CA LYS A 543 -5.62 -23.63 16.66
C LYS A 543 -7.12 -23.85 16.79
N THR A 544 -7.73 -24.65 15.90
CA THR A 544 -9.19 -24.84 15.83
C THR A 544 -9.61 -26.30 15.53
N ALA A 545 -9.22 -27.23 16.40
CA ALA A 545 -9.32 -28.68 16.15
C ALA A 545 -10.74 -29.31 16.12
N SER A 546 -11.81 -28.54 16.41
CA SER A 546 -13.17 -29.11 16.54
C SER A 546 -13.82 -29.44 15.19
N ALA A 547 -13.70 -28.56 14.19
CA ALA A 547 -14.26 -28.77 12.85
C ALA A 547 -13.55 -29.92 12.09
N ALA A 548 -12.22 -29.99 12.20
CA ALA A 548 -11.38 -31.01 11.56
C ALA A 548 -11.69 -32.47 11.96
N THR A 549 -12.48 -32.66 13.02
CA THR A 549 -12.95 -33.98 13.47
C THR A 549 -14.02 -34.56 12.53
N TYR A 550 -14.86 -33.71 11.93
CA TYR A 550 -16.02 -34.13 11.12
C TYR A 550 -15.94 -33.72 9.65
N TYR A 551 -15.15 -32.68 9.37
CA TYR A 551 -15.00 -32.08 8.05
C TYR A 551 -13.54 -32.14 7.61
N ASP A 552 -13.34 -32.25 6.30
CA ASP A 552 -12.05 -31.95 5.71
C ASP A 552 -11.96 -30.44 5.49
N THR A 553 -10.97 -29.86 6.14
CA THR A 553 -10.75 -28.42 6.19
C THR A 553 -9.84 -27.97 5.05
N ARG A 554 -9.03 -28.91 4.54
CA ARG A 554 -8.36 -28.90 3.24
C ARG A 554 -8.49 -30.25 2.56
N PHE A 555 -8.80 -30.24 1.27
CA PHE A 555 -8.95 -31.45 0.47
C PHE A 555 -8.77 -31.11 -1.02
N GLU A 556 -8.61 -32.14 -1.84
CA GLU A 556 -8.41 -32.02 -3.29
C GLU A 556 -9.63 -32.57 -4.03
N VAL A 557 -10.09 -31.84 -5.05
CA VAL A 557 -11.24 -32.24 -5.86
C VAL A 557 -10.95 -32.05 -7.34
N SER A 558 -11.22 -33.07 -8.15
CA SER A 558 -11.13 -32.97 -9.60
C SER A 558 -12.29 -32.16 -10.20
N MET A 559 -12.04 -31.48 -11.32
CA MET A 559 -13.08 -30.76 -12.06
C MET A 559 -14.26 -31.66 -12.46
N ASP A 560 -13.95 -32.90 -12.84
CA ASP A 560 -14.92 -33.97 -13.12
C ASP A 560 -15.84 -34.26 -11.92
N SER A 561 -15.30 -34.27 -10.70
CA SER A 561 -16.08 -34.53 -9.48
C SER A 561 -17.00 -33.37 -9.12
N LEU A 562 -16.66 -32.15 -9.53
CA LEU A 562 -17.50 -30.97 -9.37
C LEU A 562 -18.61 -30.89 -10.44
N TRP A 563 -18.53 -31.68 -11.51
CA TRP A 563 -19.53 -31.67 -12.57
C TRP A 563 -20.79 -32.47 -12.21
N SER A 564 -21.94 -31.78 -12.21
CA SER A 564 -23.26 -32.41 -12.24
C SER A 564 -24.24 -31.56 -13.03
N ALA A 565 -24.83 -32.14 -14.07
CA ALA A 565 -25.66 -31.43 -15.07
C ALA A 565 -26.92 -30.74 -14.50
N ASN A 566 -27.24 -30.93 -13.22
CA ASN A 566 -28.35 -30.26 -12.52
C ASN A 566 -27.92 -29.67 -11.16
N ASP A 567 -26.64 -29.64 -10.85
CA ASP A 567 -26.12 -29.03 -9.63
C ASP A 567 -25.86 -27.55 -9.85
N SER A 568 -26.26 -26.72 -8.88
CA SER A 568 -26.10 -25.26 -8.98
C SER A 568 -24.70 -24.79 -8.61
N GLY A 569 -23.78 -25.73 -8.32
CA GLY A 569 -22.40 -25.42 -7.99
C GLY A 569 -21.69 -24.60 -9.06
N GLY A 570 -20.75 -23.77 -8.64
CA GLY A 570 -20.07 -22.87 -9.56
C GLY A 570 -18.93 -22.07 -8.96
N PHE A 571 -18.06 -21.59 -9.85
CA PHE A 571 -16.91 -20.77 -9.51
C PHE A 571 -17.22 -19.29 -9.63
N TYR A 572 -16.75 -18.50 -8.67
CA TYR A 572 -16.53 -17.07 -8.82
C TYR A 572 -15.04 -16.85 -9.03
N VAL A 573 -14.67 -16.33 -10.20
CA VAL A 573 -13.27 -16.06 -10.55
C VAL A 573 -13.06 -14.56 -10.63
N ALA A 574 -12.16 -14.04 -9.81
CA ALA A 574 -11.83 -12.63 -9.78
C ALA A 574 -11.27 -12.14 -11.13
N LYS A 575 -11.47 -10.85 -11.37
CA LYS A 575 -10.95 -10.10 -12.50
C LYS A 575 -10.60 -8.71 -12.00
N SER A 576 -9.37 -8.30 -12.23
CA SER A 576 -8.97 -6.91 -12.00
C SER A 576 -9.90 -5.98 -12.79
N VAL A 577 -10.33 -4.89 -12.15
CA VAL A 577 -11.17 -3.88 -12.80
C VAL A 577 -10.37 -3.30 -13.97
N GLN A 578 -10.87 -3.48 -15.21
CA GLN A 578 -10.21 -2.92 -16.39
C GLN A 578 -10.28 -1.39 -16.38
N GLY A 579 -9.21 -0.78 -15.86
CA GLY A 579 -8.95 0.66 -15.80
C GLY A 579 -8.77 1.09 -14.35
N THR A 580 -7.57 1.10 -13.78
CA THR A 580 -6.40 1.89 -14.22
C THR A 580 -5.06 1.16 -14.00
N GLY A 581 -4.29 0.97 -15.08
CA GLY A 581 -2.85 0.65 -15.03
C GLY A 581 -2.49 -0.83 -15.17
N GLY A 582 -2.34 -1.32 -16.41
CA GLY A 582 -2.04 -2.73 -16.69
C GLY A 582 -0.58 -3.14 -16.46
N ALA A 583 -0.41 -4.38 -16.02
CA ALA A 583 0.73 -5.23 -16.33
C ALA A 583 0.21 -6.66 -16.57
N THR A 584 0.26 -7.13 -17.82
CA THR A 584 -0.17 -8.49 -18.18
C THR A 584 0.91 -9.52 -17.85
N ALA A 585 0.50 -10.62 -17.21
CA ALA A 585 1.30 -11.77 -16.85
C ALA A 585 1.99 -12.44 -18.05
N ALA A 586 3.32 -12.53 -18.01
CA ALA A 586 4.14 -13.34 -18.92
C ALA A 586 5.39 -13.95 -18.23
N GLY A 587 5.46 -13.97 -16.89
CA GLY A 587 6.70 -14.27 -16.15
C GLY A 587 6.81 -15.64 -15.46
N ALA A 588 5.71 -16.35 -15.23
CA ALA A 588 5.71 -17.47 -14.26
C ALA A 588 6.42 -18.76 -14.74
N GLY A 589 6.74 -18.91 -16.02
CA GLY A 589 7.24 -20.17 -16.59
C GLY A 589 8.75 -20.45 -16.48
N LEU A 590 9.57 -19.51 -15.98
CA LEU A 590 11.05 -19.61 -16.06
C LEU A 590 11.76 -19.91 -14.73
N ALA A 591 11.08 -19.79 -13.59
CA ALA A 591 11.71 -19.82 -12.26
C ALA A 591 12.23 -21.22 -11.84
N SER A 592 11.58 -22.31 -12.21
CA SER A 592 11.94 -23.66 -11.70
C SER A 592 13.24 -24.24 -12.26
N THR A 593 13.68 -23.77 -13.43
CA THR A 593 14.93 -24.25 -14.06
C THR A 593 16.16 -23.51 -13.53
N GLN A 594 15.99 -22.25 -13.12
CA GLN A 594 17.08 -21.40 -12.63
C GLN A 594 17.47 -21.74 -11.19
N VAL A 595 16.52 -22.13 -10.34
CA VAL A 595 16.79 -22.56 -8.95
C VAL A 595 17.66 -23.83 -8.90
N ASN A 596 17.44 -24.78 -9.82
CA ASN A 596 18.26 -25.99 -9.90
C ASN A 596 19.69 -25.72 -10.42
N GLN A 597 19.89 -24.67 -11.21
CA GLN A 597 21.23 -24.24 -11.64
C GLN A 597 21.95 -23.43 -10.56
N LEU A 598 21.22 -22.70 -9.71
CA LEU A 598 21.76 -21.98 -8.57
C LEU A 598 22.31 -22.93 -7.50
N ILE A 599 21.60 -24.03 -7.21
CA ILE A 599 22.06 -25.08 -6.27
C ILE A 599 23.36 -25.75 -6.77
N ALA A 600 23.52 -25.89 -8.09
CA ALA A 600 24.76 -26.40 -8.69
C ALA A 600 25.91 -25.36 -8.66
N GLY A 601 25.60 -24.07 -8.78
CA GLY A 601 26.56 -22.97 -8.71
C GLY A 601 27.11 -22.73 -7.29
N MET A 602 26.26 -22.81 -6.27
CA MET A 602 26.65 -22.56 -4.88
C MET A 602 27.63 -23.62 -4.32
N ALA A 603 27.59 -24.86 -4.83
CA ALA A 603 28.56 -25.90 -4.47
C ALA A 603 29.99 -25.60 -4.97
N SER A 604 30.15 -24.67 -5.93
CA SER A 604 31.43 -24.28 -6.50
C SER A 604 32.09 -23.08 -5.80
N PHE A 605 31.34 -22.33 -4.98
CA PHE A 605 31.80 -21.10 -4.33
C PHE A 605 32.49 -21.30 -2.97
N ALA A 606 32.46 -22.51 -2.40
CA ALA A 606 33.16 -22.82 -1.15
C ALA A 606 34.69 -22.99 -1.32
N GLY A 607 35.24 -22.69 -2.50
CA GLY A 607 36.57 -23.12 -2.92
C GLY A 607 37.70 -22.10 -2.89
N ASP A 608 37.47 -20.78 -2.82
CA ASP A 608 38.57 -19.83 -3.01
C ASP A 608 38.52 -18.59 -2.10
N SER A 609 39.57 -18.46 -1.29
CA SER A 609 39.80 -17.40 -0.31
C SER A 609 40.75 -16.34 -0.87
N ASN A 610 40.34 -15.06 -0.86
CA ASN A 610 41.19 -13.91 -1.19
C ASN A 610 41.78 -13.25 0.08
N PRO A 611 42.95 -12.59 -0.01
CA PRO A 611 43.12 -11.35 0.74
C PRO A 611 43.82 -10.22 -0.06
N GLY A 612 43.31 -8.99 0.07
CA GLY A 612 44.10 -7.78 -0.18
C GLY A 612 43.31 -6.52 -0.56
N ALA A 613 43.05 -5.66 0.43
CA ALA A 613 42.36 -4.36 0.32
C ALA A 613 43.29 -3.19 -0.11
N GLY A 614 42.70 -2.10 -0.62
CA GLY A 614 43.37 -0.80 -0.78
C GLY A 614 42.47 0.34 -1.27
N HIS A 615 42.01 1.20 -0.35
CA HIS A 615 41.32 2.49 -0.55
C HIS A 615 42.20 3.59 -1.19
N VAL A 616 41.62 4.51 -1.99
CA VAL A 616 41.89 5.98 -1.98
C VAL A 616 40.65 6.78 -2.44
N GLN A 617 40.37 7.90 -1.76
CA GLN A 617 39.26 8.87 -1.96
C GLN A 617 39.50 9.96 -3.04
N PRO A 618 38.46 10.71 -3.46
CA PRO A 618 38.45 11.57 -4.66
C PRO A 618 38.72 13.06 -4.39
N SER A 619 39.21 13.79 -5.40
CA SER A 619 39.34 15.27 -5.38
C SER A 619 38.78 15.92 -6.65
N MET A 620 37.88 16.87 -6.42
CA MET A 620 37.27 17.86 -7.32
C MET A 620 38.11 18.35 -8.50
N ILE A 621 37.49 18.56 -9.67
CA ILE A 621 37.87 19.62 -10.62
C ILE A 621 36.64 20.27 -11.28
N ASN A 622 36.68 21.60 -11.30
CA ASN A 622 35.75 22.59 -11.83
C ASN A 622 35.83 22.73 -13.36
N THR A 623 34.76 23.27 -13.94
CA THR A 623 34.55 23.63 -15.36
C THR A 623 35.63 24.52 -16.00
N ALA A 624 36.00 24.23 -17.26
CA ALA A 624 36.40 25.21 -18.28
C ALA A 624 36.49 24.58 -19.69
N GLU A 625 35.88 25.25 -20.66
CA GLU A 625 35.90 25.00 -22.10
C GLU A 625 37.31 24.82 -22.69
N LEU A 626 37.46 23.95 -23.71
CA LEU A 626 38.31 24.27 -24.87
C LEU A 626 38.00 23.44 -26.13
N HIS A 627 37.92 24.19 -27.21
CA HIS A 627 37.72 23.84 -28.61
C HIS A 627 38.74 22.86 -29.22
N LEU A 628 38.23 22.13 -30.22
CA LEU A 628 38.86 21.64 -31.47
C LEU A 628 40.00 20.60 -31.39
N GLY A 629 39.69 19.43 -31.94
CA GLY A 629 40.59 18.39 -32.43
C GLY A 629 39.80 17.32 -33.14
#